data_AF-A0A329UMB1-F1
#
_entry.id   AF-A0A329UMB1-F1
#
_cell.length_a   1.000
_cell.length_b   1.000
_cell.length_c   1.000
_cell.angle_alpha   90.00
_cell.angle_beta   90.00
_cell.angle_gamma   90.00
#
_symmetry.space_group_name_H-M   'P 1'
#
loop_
_entity.id
_entity.type
_entity.pdbx_description
1 polymer ?
#
loop_
_entity_poly.entity_id
_entity_poly.type
_entity_poly.pdbx_seq_one_letter_code
_entity_poly.pdbx_strand_id
1 'polypeptide(L)'
;QDVPNNEILEELFQMFNLSRPQDFEGHSLSVSDVIALKRNGKVSVHYVDSIGFKELPGFLDKKPEHSSVLQMLKEKCDAPECNPTGCRKARAEHEL
;
A
#
# COMPACT_ATOMS: atom_id res chain seq x y z
N GLN A 1 -16.78 -28.18 -3.04
CA GLN A 1 -17.27 -26.94 -2.41
C GLN A 1 -16.07 -26.01 -2.33
N ASP A 2 -16.16 -24.79 -2.86
CA ASP A 2 -15.13 -23.79 -2.64
C ASP A 2 -15.22 -23.33 -1.17
N VAL A 3 -14.13 -23.48 -0.43
CA VAL A 3 -14.01 -22.98 0.94
C VAL A 3 -14.10 -21.45 0.90
N PRO A 4 -14.97 -20.82 1.71
CA PRO A 4 -15.10 -19.37 1.81
C PRO A 4 -13.77 -18.67 2.12
N ASN A 5 -13.60 -17.45 1.59
CA ASN A 5 -12.34 -16.72 1.76
C ASN A 5 -11.98 -16.46 3.24
N ASN A 6 -12.98 -16.22 4.09
CA ASN A 6 -12.79 -15.98 5.51
C ASN A 6 -12.21 -17.21 6.24
N GLU A 7 -12.67 -18.43 5.92
CA GLU A 7 -12.16 -19.64 6.58
C GLU A 7 -10.66 -19.82 6.32
N ILE A 8 -10.23 -19.52 5.10
CA ILE A 8 -8.81 -19.60 4.71
C ILE A 8 -7.98 -18.54 5.43
N LEU A 9 -8.51 -17.31 5.55
CA LEU A 9 -7.82 -16.22 6.22
C LEU A 9 -7.63 -16.54 7.71
N GLU A 10 -8.63 -17.15 8.34
CA GLU A 10 -8.52 -17.68 9.71
C GLU A 10 -7.48 -18.81 9.81
N GLU A 11 -7.47 -19.75 8.86
CA GLU A 11 -6.43 -20.80 8.81
C GLU A 11 -5.02 -20.22 8.68
N LEU A 12 -4.84 -19.20 7.84
CA LEU A 12 -3.56 -18.49 7.68
C LEU A 12 -3.14 -17.81 8.98
N PHE A 13 -4.07 -17.15 9.68
CA PHE A 13 -3.80 -16.56 10.99
C PHE A 13 -3.32 -17.62 11.99
N GLN A 14 -4.03 -18.74 12.09
CA GLN A 14 -3.64 -19.83 12.99
C GLN A 14 -2.26 -20.39 12.63
N MET A 15 -2.00 -20.62 11.34
CA MET A 15 -0.73 -21.17 10.88
C MET A 15 0.44 -20.23 11.23
N PHE A 16 0.34 -18.93 10.95
CA PHE A 16 1.47 -18.03 11.16
C PHE A 16 1.64 -17.57 12.61
N ASN A 17 0.59 -17.64 13.44
CA ASN A 17 0.62 -17.11 14.81
C ASN A 17 0.57 -18.17 15.91
N LEU A 18 -0.08 -19.31 15.69
CA LEU A 18 -0.27 -20.36 16.70
C LEU A 18 0.51 -21.63 16.38
N SER A 19 0.47 -22.06 15.12
CA SER A 19 1.03 -23.34 14.65
C SER A 19 2.09 -23.11 13.58
N ARG A 20 3.08 -22.27 13.89
CA ARG A 20 4.12 -21.87 12.94
C ARG A 20 4.92 -23.08 12.46
N PRO A 21 5.13 -23.25 11.14
CA PRO A 21 6.00 -24.29 10.61
C PRO A 21 7.41 -24.19 11.20
N GLN A 22 8.06 -25.33 11.43
CA GLN A 22 9.34 -25.40 12.13
C GLN A 22 10.48 -24.67 11.39
N ASP A 23 10.40 -24.63 10.07
CA ASP A 23 11.37 -24.02 9.16
C ASP A 23 10.96 -22.60 8.71
N PHE A 24 9.86 -22.06 9.23
CA PHE A 24 9.41 -20.71 8.89
C PHE A 24 9.96 -19.67 9.86
N GLU A 25 11.02 -18.97 9.43
CA GLU A 25 11.64 -17.86 10.18
C GLU A 25 11.03 -16.48 9.86
N GLY A 26 9.97 -16.43 9.05
CA GLY A 26 9.28 -15.18 8.73
C GLY A 26 8.55 -14.57 9.92
N HIS A 27 8.03 -13.35 9.73
CA HIS A 27 7.28 -12.66 10.77
C HIS A 27 5.88 -13.25 10.97
N SER A 28 5.31 -12.99 12.16
CA SER A 28 3.89 -13.25 12.46
C SER A 28 2.98 -12.49 11.52
N LEU A 29 1.73 -12.94 11.42
CA LEU A 29 0.66 -12.19 10.77
C LEU A 29 0.01 -11.25 11.80
N SER A 30 -0.02 -9.96 11.51
CA SER A 30 -0.30 -8.91 12.49
C SER A 30 -1.33 -7.90 12.00
N VAL A 31 -1.91 -7.16 12.94
CA VAL A 31 -2.79 -6.02 12.60
C VAL A 31 -2.02 -5.04 11.73
N SER A 32 -2.68 -4.54 10.70
CA SER A 32 -2.15 -3.67 9.65
C SER A 32 -1.39 -4.36 8.51
N ASP A 33 -1.24 -5.68 8.54
CA ASP A 33 -0.77 -6.41 7.37
C ASP A 33 -1.81 -6.38 6.23
N VAL A 34 -1.32 -6.57 5.01
CA VAL A 34 -2.15 -6.71 3.80
C VAL A 34 -1.82 -8.04 3.14
N ILE A 35 -2.85 -8.87 2.95
CA ILE A 35 -2.75 -10.23 2.41
C ILE A 35 -3.38 -10.26 1.03
N ALA A 36 -2.64 -10.73 0.02
CA ALA A 36 -3.18 -11.03 -1.29
C ALA A 36 -3.45 -12.54 -1.43
N LEU A 37 -4.73 -12.92 -1.51
CA LEU A 37 -5.16 -14.31 -1.66
C LEU A 37 -5.50 -14.59 -3.13
N LYS A 38 -4.72 -15.48 -3.77
CA LYS A 38 -4.94 -15.94 -5.15
C LYS A 38 -5.62 -17.32 -5.16
N ARG A 39 -6.87 -17.39 -5.61
CA ARG A 39 -7.64 -18.63 -5.78
C ARG A 39 -8.45 -18.62 -7.06
N ASN A 40 -8.51 -19.76 -7.73
CA ASN A 40 -9.29 -19.96 -8.96
C ASN A 40 -9.04 -18.85 -10.02
N GLY A 41 -7.79 -18.40 -10.14
CA GLY A 41 -7.40 -17.32 -11.04
C GLY A 41 -7.77 -15.90 -10.58
N LYS A 42 -8.54 -15.73 -9.50
CA LYS A 42 -8.90 -14.45 -8.91
C LYS A 42 -7.98 -14.10 -7.74
N VAL A 43 -7.58 -12.83 -7.64
CA VAL A 43 -6.88 -12.28 -6.48
C VAL A 43 -7.86 -11.42 -5.69
N SER A 44 -7.94 -11.65 -4.38
CA SER A 44 -8.58 -10.75 -3.41
C SER A 44 -7.53 -10.24 -2.44
N VAL A 45 -7.70 -9.02 -1.95
CA VAL A 45 -6.75 -8.39 -1.02
C VAL A 45 -7.47 -8.08 0.27
N HIS A 46 -6.85 -8.39 1.41
CA HIS A 46 -7.47 -8.25 2.73
C HIS A 46 -6.52 -7.54 3.68
N TYR A 47 -7.02 -6.51 4.36
CA TYR A 47 -6.38 -5.85 5.47
C TYR A 47 -6.64 -6.63 6.77
N VAL A 48 -5.61 -6.82 7.58
CA VAL A 48 -5.73 -7.43 8.90
C VAL A 48 -6.13 -6.35 9.91
N ASP A 49 -7.38 -6.40 10.37
CA ASP A 49 -7.92 -5.54 11.43
C ASP A 49 -7.83 -6.25 12.79
N SER A 50 -8.03 -5.47 13.86
CA SER A 50 -8.04 -5.92 15.25
C SER A 50 -9.06 -7.02 15.57
N ILE A 51 -10.10 -7.18 14.75
CA ILE A 51 -11.19 -8.15 14.95
C ILE A 51 -11.33 -9.17 13.80
N GLY A 52 -10.46 -9.13 12.79
CA GLY A 52 -10.55 -10.03 11.64
C GLY A 52 -10.00 -9.41 10.36
N PHE A 53 -10.60 -9.77 9.22
CA PHE A 53 -10.11 -9.39 7.90
C PHE A 53 -11.10 -8.50 7.15
N LYS A 54 -10.59 -7.45 6.51
CA LYS A 54 -11.38 -6.54 5.69
C LYS A 54 -10.89 -6.56 4.25
N GLU A 55 -11.76 -6.95 3.32
CA GLU A 55 -11.43 -6.90 1.90
C GLU A 55 -11.16 -5.45 1.43
N LEU A 56 -10.11 -5.29 0.62
CA LEU A 56 -9.69 -4.05 -0.01
C LEU A 56 -9.98 -4.12 -1.51
N PRO A 57 -11.20 -3.80 -1.96
CA PRO A 57 -11.54 -3.83 -3.37
C PRO A 57 -10.72 -2.79 -4.14
N GLY A 58 -10.23 -3.18 -5.31
CA GLY A 58 -9.43 -2.31 -6.18
C GLY A 58 -8.06 -1.92 -5.62
N PHE A 59 -7.57 -2.62 -4.59
CA PHE A 59 -6.25 -2.35 -4.02
C PHE A 59 -5.12 -2.47 -5.05
N LEU A 60 -5.26 -3.40 -6.00
CA LEU A 60 -4.31 -3.62 -7.09
C LEU A 60 -4.66 -2.83 -8.35
N ASP A 61 -5.74 -2.05 -8.33
CA ASP A 61 -6.12 -1.23 -9.48
C ASP A 61 -5.07 -0.15 -9.65
N LYS A 62 -4.45 -0.12 -10.84
CA LYS A 62 -3.58 0.99 -11.22
C LYS A 62 -4.44 2.22 -11.42
N LYS A 63 -4.62 3.03 -10.37
CA LYS A 63 -5.05 4.41 -10.55
C LYS A 63 -3.98 5.13 -11.39
N PRO A 64 -4.36 6.10 -12.24
CA PRO A 64 -3.36 7.01 -12.81
C PRO A 64 -2.56 7.58 -11.63
N GLU A 65 -1.23 7.57 -11.75
CA GLU A 65 -0.38 8.08 -10.69
C GLU A 65 -0.87 9.47 -10.29
N HIS A 66 -1.21 9.65 -9.01
CA HIS A 66 -1.51 10.98 -8.51
C HIS A 66 -0.28 11.82 -8.84
N SER A 67 -0.47 12.94 -9.57
CA SER A 67 0.59 13.90 -9.87
C SER A 67 1.40 14.08 -8.60
N SER A 68 2.68 13.70 -8.65
CA SER A 68 3.50 13.67 -7.44
C SER A 68 3.42 15.04 -6.77
N VAL A 69 3.53 15.10 -5.44
CA VAL A 69 3.56 16.39 -4.74
C VAL A 69 4.59 17.33 -5.39
N LEU A 70 5.72 16.78 -5.86
CA LEU A 70 6.73 17.51 -6.62
C LEU A 70 6.21 18.04 -7.96
N GLN A 71 5.45 17.25 -8.72
CA GLN A 71 4.86 17.65 -9.98
C GLN A 71 3.80 18.74 -9.78
N MET A 72 2.92 18.60 -8.77
CA MET A 72 1.96 19.65 -8.40
C MET A 72 2.64 20.94 -7.95
N LEU A 73 3.73 20.84 -7.19
CA LEU A 73 4.50 22.00 -6.76
C LEU A 73 5.21 22.68 -7.94
N LYS A 74 5.76 21.89 -8.88
CA LYS A 74 6.38 22.42 -10.10
C LYS A 74 5.38 23.18 -10.95
N GLU A 75 4.19 22.61 -11.19
CA GLU A 75 3.11 23.28 -11.93
C GLU A 75 2.67 24.60 -11.26
N LYS A 76 2.67 24.66 -9.92
CA LYS A 76 2.40 25.91 -9.18
C LYS A 76 3.51 26.96 -9.31
N CYS A 77 4.77 26.55 -9.46
CA CYS A 77 5.88 27.45 -9.69
C CYS A 77 5.91 27.99 -11.13
N ASP A 78 5.53 27.16 -12.11
CA ASP A 78 5.49 27.52 -13.53
C ASP A 78 4.22 28.32 -13.91
N ALA A 79 3.26 28.47 -12.98
CA ALA A 79 2.04 29.22 -13.20
C ALA A 79 2.31 30.73 -13.39
N PRO A 80 1.68 31.38 -14.39
CA PRO A 80 1.92 32.81 -14.69
C PRO A 80 1.47 33.76 -13.58
N GLU A 81 0.65 33.28 -12.62
CA GLU A 81 0.21 34.02 -11.43
C GLU A 81 1.21 33.94 -10.27
N CYS A 82 2.26 33.11 -10.37
CA CYS A 82 3.29 33.05 -9.35
C CYS A 82 4.10 34.36 -9.38
N ASN A 83 3.93 35.23 -8.38
CA ASN A 83 4.73 36.45 -8.25
C ASN A 83 6.20 36.09 -7.93
N PRO A 84 7.13 36.22 -8.90
CA PRO A 84 8.52 35.78 -8.71
C PRO A 84 9.27 36.63 -7.68
N THR A 85 8.71 37.79 -7.28
CA THR A 85 9.34 38.71 -6.34
C THR A 85 9.34 38.21 -4.90
N GLY A 86 8.45 37.26 -4.54
CA GLY A 86 8.35 36.69 -3.19
C GLY A 86 9.06 35.34 -3.01
N CYS A 87 9.40 34.63 -4.09
CA CYS A 87 9.99 33.29 -4.04
C CYS A 87 11.52 33.32 -4.23
N ARG A 88 12.22 34.20 -3.49
CA ARG A 88 13.68 34.22 -3.49
C ARG A 88 14.24 33.27 -2.42
N LYS A 89 14.22 31.96 -2.67
CA LYS A 89 15.32 31.11 -2.23
C LYS A 89 16.09 30.71 -3.47
N ALA A 90 17.10 31.51 -3.78
CA ALA A 90 18.04 31.22 -4.83
C ALA A 90 18.57 29.80 -4.66
N ARG A 91 18.30 28.93 -5.65
CA ARG A 91 19.10 27.74 -5.87
C ARG A 91 20.41 28.26 -6.43
N ALA A 92 21.35 28.58 -5.55
CA ALA A 92 22.73 28.76 -5.96
C ALA A 92 23.17 27.39 -6.52
N GLU A 93 23.37 27.39 -7.83
CA GLU A 93 24.01 26.35 -8.62
C GLU A 93 25.21 25.80 -7.83
N HIS A 94 25.14 24.53 -7.44
CA HIS A 94 26.32 23.81 -6.96
C HIS A 94 26.99 23.21 -8.20
N GLU A 95 27.63 24.07 -8.99
CA GLU A 95 28.67 23.65 -9.91
C GLU A 95 30.03 24.03 -9.29
N LEU A 96 30.64 23.05 -8.63
CA LEU A 96 32.08 22.75 -8.73
C LEU A 96 32.34 21.31 -8.31
#